data_AF-A0A396HLP8-F1
#
_entry.id   AF-A0A396HLP8-F1
#
_cell.length_a   1.000
_cell.length_b   1.000
_cell.length_c   1.000
_cell.angle_alpha   90.00
_cell.angle_beta   90.00
_cell.angle_gamma   90.00
#
_symmetry.space_group_name_H-M   'P 1'
#
loop_
_entity.id
_entity.type
_entity.pdbx_description
1 polymer ?
#
loop_
_entity_poly.entity_id
_entity_poly.type
_entity_poly.pdbx_seq_one_letter_code
_entity_poly.pdbx_strand_id
1 'polypeptide(L)'
;MVVSSKRRKLVTGEEENEDRISYLPDGVLNHILSFLPTKTSVSTARLSSRWRHLWQHLSVLHFSDDSHEYVDQPAERFKSFALLVNGVLALLRNPRAIQKMSLSCVHSFTDDKFREYSVETWVRAAIGPHLHELELTLFCDEDAPDFKLPQALFSCPNLVSLRHACTHALSFLYTTFWF
;
A
#
# COMPACT_ATOMS: atom_id res chain seq x y z
N MET A 1 39.04 49.03 23.68
CA MET A 1 39.31 48.85 22.24
C MET A 1 38.61 47.58 21.78
N VAL A 2 37.68 47.73 20.83
CA VAL A 2 36.89 46.65 20.23
C VAL A 2 37.73 46.00 19.15
N VAL A 3 37.80 44.66 19.12
CA VAL A 3 38.12 43.93 17.89
C VAL A 3 37.07 42.83 17.72
N SER A 4 35.97 43.20 17.06
CA SER A 4 35.01 42.24 16.51
C SER A 4 35.63 41.59 15.29
N SER A 5 35.94 40.29 15.37
CA SER A 5 36.30 39.49 14.21
C SER A 5 35.02 39.16 13.43
N LYS A 6 34.71 40.01 12.45
CA LYS A 6 33.57 39.86 11.55
C LYS A 6 33.93 38.83 10.49
N ARG A 7 33.57 37.57 10.72
CA ARG A 7 33.75 36.47 9.76
C ARG A 7 32.89 36.76 8.51
N ARG A 8 33.53 37.21 7.43
CA ARG A 8 32.89 37.39 6.12
C ARG A 8 32.55 36.01 5.57
N LYS A 9 31.26 35.67 5.48
CA LYS A 9 30.80 34.56 4.64
C LYS A 9 30.97 34.98 3.19
N LEU A 10 31.87 34.30 2.49
CA LEU A 10 31.89 34.29 1.03
C LEU A 10 30.59 33.63 0.58
N VAL A 11 29.76 34.38 -0.14
CA VAL A 11 28.63 33.84 -0.88
C VAL A 11 29.22 33.28 -2.18
N THR A 12 29.59 32.00 -2.14
CA THR A 12 29.78 31.21 -3.34
C THR A 12 28.39 30.88 -3.86
N GLY A 13 28.12 31.25 -5.12
CA GLY A 13 26.91 30.85 -5.83
C GLY A 13 26.95 29.35 -6.07
N GLU A 14 26.57 28.59 -5.06
CA GLU A 14 26.07 27.24 -5.23
C GLU A 14 24.62 27.41 -5.67
N GLU A 15 24.25 26.82 -6.82
CA GLU A 15 22.85 26.57 -7.11
C GLU A 15 22.33 25.73 -5.95
N GLU A 16 21.72 26.38 -4.96
CA GLU A 16 21.02 25.70 -3.88
C GLU A 16 20.01 24.80 -4.58
N ASN A 17 20.25 23.50 -4.53
CA ASN A 17 19.32 22.48 -4.98
C ASN A 17 18.16 22.51 -3.97
N GLU A 18 17.34 23.57 -4.07
CA GLU A 18 16.22 23.82 -3.17
C GLU A 18 15.32 22.60 -3.20
N ASP A 19 15.05 22.02 -2.03
CA ASP A 19 14.13 20.91 -1.90
C ASP A 19 12.68 21.40 -2.10
N ARG A 20 12.29 21.49 -3.38
CA ARG A 20 10.97 21.98 -3.80
C ARG A 20 9.83 21.10 -3.31
N ILE A 21 10.09 19.81 -3.05
CA ILE A 21 9.07 18.88 -2.55
C ILE A 21 8.75 19.20 -1.10
N SER A 22 9.76 19.52 -0.28
CA SER A 22 9.57 19.94 1.11
C SER A 22 8.79 21.24 1.27
N TYR A 23 8.64 22.06 0.23
CA TYR A 23 7.81 23.28 0.24
C TYR A 23 6.34 23.05 -0.16
N LEU A 24 5.98 21.89 -0.71
CA LEU A 24 4.59 21.61 -1.09
C LEU A 24 3.68 21.50 0.13
N PRO A 25 2.40 21.91 0.07
CA PRO A 25 1.44 21.69 1.15
C PRO A 25 1.16 20.20 1.41
N ASP A 26 0.78 19.85 2.65
CA ASP A 26 0.52 18.45 3.03
C ASP A 26 -0.55 17.77 2.17
N GLY A 27 -1.57 18.52 1.73
CA GLY A 27 -2.59 18.01 0.82
C GLY A 27 -2.03 17.55 -0.53
N VAL A 28 -1.04 18.27 -1.07
CA VAL A 28 -0.35 17.89 -2.32
C VAL A 28 0.54 16.68 -2.10
N LEU A 29 1.26 16.64 -0.97
CA LEU A 29 2.08 15.49 -0.62
C LEU A 29 1.23 14.22 -0.46
N ASN A 30 0.10 14.31 0.23
CA ASN A 30 -0.86 13.20 0.35
C ASN A 30 -1.41 12.77 -1.01
N HIS A 31 -1.68 13.72 -1.91
CA HIS A 31 -2.10 13.40 -3.27
C HIS A 31 -1.01 12.67 -4.06
N ILE A 32 0.26 13.10 -3.96
CA ILE A 32 1.39 12.39 -4.55
C ILE A 32 1.49 10.96 -3.99
N LEU A 33 1.42 10.81 -2.66
CA LEU A 33 1.48 9.50 -2.00
C LEU A 33 0.31 8.58 -2.39
N SER A 34 -0.83 9.13 -2.80
CA SER A 34 -2.00 8.35 -3.26
C SER A 34 -1.77 7.62 -4.59
N PHE A 35 -0.77 8.04 -5.37
CA PHE A 35 -0.38 7.36 -6.61
C PHE A 35 0.67 6.26 -6.40
N LEU A 36 1.25 6.15 -5.20
CA LEU A 36 2.31 5.21 -4.90
C LEU A 36 1.75 3.90 -4.32
N PRO A 37 2.47 2.78 -4.47
CA PRO A 37 2.21 1.59 -3.66
C PRO A 37 2.24 1.92 -2.18
N THR A 38 1.31 1.39 -1.38
CA THR A 38 1.18 1.74 0.04
C THR A 38 2.46 1.46 0.81
N LYS A 39 3.18 0.36 0.50
CA LYS A 39 4.49 0.03 1.09
C LYS A 39 5.51 1.16 0.87
N THR A 40 5.51 1.76 -0.31
CA THR A 40 6.38 2.90 -0.65
C THR A 40 5.94 4.15 0.10
N SER A 41 4.64 4.43 0.16
CA SER A 41 4.09 5.57 0.91
C SER A 41 4.45 5.52 2.40
N VAL A 42 4.31 4.36 3.04
CA VAL A 42 4.74 4.15 4.44
C VAL A 42 6.25 4.35 4.58
N SER A 43 7.05 3.90 3.61
CA SER A 43 8.50 4.05 3.63
C SER A 43 8.96 5.51 3.60
N THR A 44 8.16 6.42 3.01
CA THR A 44 8.47 7.86 3.01
C THR A 44 8.46 8.49 4.39
N ALA A 45 7.89 7.82 5.41
CA ALA A 45 7.94 8.27 6.80
C ALA A 45 9.36 8.50 7.33
N ARG A 46 10.38 7.94 6.66
CA ARG A 46 11.80 8.09 6.98
C ARG A 46 12.46 9.36 6.39
N LEU A 47 11.79 10.07 5.48
CA LEU A 47 12.36 11.22 4.77
C LEU A 47 12.52 12.44 5.68
N SER A 48 11.50 12.75 6.50
CA SER A 48 11.59 13.78 7.53
C SER A 48 10.45 13.65 8.55
N SER A 49 10.51 14.44 9.63
CA SER A 49 9.44 14.51 10.63
C SER A 49 8.08 14.88 10.04
N ARG A 50 8.06 15.66 8.96
CA ARG A 50 6.84 16.05 8.23
C ARG A 50 6.19 14.86 7.53
N TRP A 51 6.99 14.02 6.86
CA TRP A 51 6.50 12.85 6.12
C TRP A 51 6.02 11.71 6.99
N ARG A 52 6.45 11.68 8.26
CA ARG A 52 6.19 10.58 9.22
C ARG A 52 4.72 10.18 9.33
N HIS A 53 3.79 11.12 9.16
CA HIS A 53 2.35 10.92 9.38
C HIS A 53 1.47 11.15 8.14
N LEU A 54 2.05 11.54 7.00
CA LEU A 54 1.27 11.87 5.79
C LEU A 54 0.49 10.65 5.30
N TRP A 55 1.18 9.51 5.17
CA TRP A 55 0.57 8.25 4.71
C TRP A 55 -0.62 7.79 5.55
N GLN A 56 -0.74 8.22 6.82
CA GLN A 56 -1.88 7.85 7.69
C GLN A 56 -3.21 8.48 7.23
N HIS A 57 -3.17 9.47 6.33
CA HIS A 57 -4.34 10.18 5.80
C HIS A 57 -4.73 9.70 4.39
N LEU A 58 -4.09 8.64 3.88
CA LEU A 58 -4.39 8.13 2.55
C LEU A 58 -5.81 7.56 2.47
N SER A 59 -6.52 7.94 1.41
CA SER A 59 -7.82 7.37 1.01
C SER A 59 -7.67 6.31 -0.09
N VAL A 60 -6.51 6.24 -0.75
CA VAL A 60 -6.20 5.29 -1.82
C VAL A 60 -5.09 4.37 -1.34
N LEU A 61 -5.36 3.07 -1.34
CA LEU A 61 -4.46 2.04 -0.85
C LEU A 61 -4.17 1.01 -1.95
N HIS A 62 -2.89 0.73 -2.16
CA HIS A 62 -2.39 -0.26 -3.10
C HIS A 62 -1.46 -1.25 -2.40
N PHE A 63 -1.97 -2.46 -2.17
CA PHE A 63 -1.24 -3.56 -1.56
C PHE A 63 -0.93 -4.62 -2.61
N SER A 64 0.34 -5.02 -2.68
CA SER A 64 0.82 -6.13 -3.52
C SER A 64 1.84 -6.95 -2.74
N ASP A 65 1.75 -8.28 -2.84
CA ASP A 65 2.71 -9.23 -2.26
C ASP A 65 3.97 -9.44 -3.11
N ASP A 66 4.15 -8.64 -4.16
CA ASP A 66 5.33 -8.63 -5.06
C ASP A 66 6.59 -8.05 -4.39
N SER A 67 6.94 -8.54 -3.20
CA SER A 67 8.20 -8.19 -2.58
C SER A 67 9.33 -8.94 -3.30
N HIS A 68 10.25 -8.19 -3.92
CA HIS A 68 11.56 -8.70 -4.39
C HIS A 68 12.47 -9.22 -3.26
N GLU A 69 11.99 -9.24 -2.02
CA GLU A 69 12.69 -9.88 -0.92
C GLU A 69 12.64 -11.40 -1.20
N TYR A 70 13.79 -11.96 -1.59
CA TYR A 70 14.03 -13.39 -1.79
C TYR A 70 13.87 -14.13 -0.45
N VAL A 71 12.63 -14.20 0.04
CA VAL A 71 12.28 -15.08 1.15
C VAL A 71 12.06 -16.44 0.53
N ASP A 72 12.91 -17.41 0.80
CA ASP A 72 12.83 -18.78 0.25
C ASP A 72 11.57 -19.56 0.69
N GLN A 73 10.60 -18.90 1.35
CA GLN A 73 9.43 -19.51 1.97
C GLN A 73 8.15 -18.68 1.70
N PRO A 74 7.22 -19.16 0.86
CA PRO A 74 5.96 -18.48 0.54
C PRO A 74 5.08 -18.13 1.76
N ALA A 75 5.12 -18.96 2.81
CA ALA A 75 4.37 -18.75 4.05
C ALA A 75 4.80 -17.48 4.79
N GLU A 76 6.12 -17.27 4.90
CA GLU A 76 6.68 -16.12 5.60
C GLU A 76 6.51 -14.82 4.79
N ARG A 77 6.46 -14.92 3.45
CA ARG A 77 6.09 -13.80 2.58
C ARG A 77 4.69 -13.29 2.90
N PHE A 78 3.72 -14.20 3.00
CA PHE A 78 2.34 -13.80 3.32
C PHE A 78 2.23 -13.20 4.71
N LYS A 79 2.86 -13.79 5.72
CA LYS A 79 2.85 -13.23 7.08
C LYS A 79 3.43 -11.82 7.11
N SER A 80 4.55 -11.59 6.43
CA SER A 80 5.17 -10.27 6.33
C SER A 80 4.27 -9.26 5.63
N PHE A 81 3.64 -9.67 4.51
CA PHE A 81 2.66 -8.87 3.82
C PHE A 81 1.44 -8.56 4.71
N ALA A 82 0.91 -9.57 5.40
CA ALA A 82 -0.22 -9.43 6.29
C ALA A 82 0.07 -8.48 7.46
N LEU A 83 1.26 -8.55 8.04
CA LEU A 83 1.72 -7.60 9.07
C LEU A 83 1.75 -6.16 8.54
N LEU A 84 2.21 -5.96 7.29
CA LEU A 84 2.21 -4.64 6.65
C LEU A 84 0.78 -4.15 6.45
N VAL A 85 -0.11 -4.95 5.86
CA VAL A 85 -1.50 -4.53 5.59
C VAL A 85 -2.23 -4.23 6.89
N ASN A 86 -2.14 -5.14 7.88
CA ASN A 86 -2.73 -4.95 9.20
C ASN A 86 -2.20 -3.68 9.89
N GLY A 87 -0.88 -3.48 9.86
CA GLY A 87 -0.25 -2.30 10.46
C GLY A 87 -0.71 -1.00 9.81
N VAL A 88 -0.81 -0.97 8.48
CA VAL A 88 -1.33 0.21 7.76
C VAL A 88 -2.77 0.48 8.15
N LEU A 89 -3.66 -0.50 8.00
CA LEU A 89 -5.09 -0.32 8.27
C LEU A 89 -5.34 0.12 9.72
N ALA A 90 -4.58 -0.42 10.68
CA ALA A 90 -4.69 -0.06 12.10
C ALA A 90 -4.20 1.38 12.41
N LEU A 91 -3.30 1.93 11.59
CA LEU A 91 -2.68 3.24 11.81
C LEU A 91 -3.28 4.36 10.95
N LEU A 92 -4.22 4.05 10.05
CA LEU A 92 -4.96 5.07 9.31
C LEU A 92 -5.73 5.97 10.28
N ARG A 93 -5.64 7.29 10.08
CA ARG A 93 -6.35 8.31 10.87
C ARG A 93 -7.85 8.27 10.64
N ASN A 94 -8.27 7.93 9.42
CA ASN A 94 -9.67 7.82 9.05
C ASN A 94 -9.90 6.60 8.14
N PRO A 95 -10.02 5.39 8.70
CA PRO A 95 -10.25 4.18 7.91
C PRO A 95 -11.55 4.22 7.10
N ARG A 96 -12.56 4.98 7.55
CA ARG A 96 -13.84 5.10 6.84
C ARG A 96 -13.75 5.98 5.59
N ALA A 97 -12.66 6.72 5.41
CA ALA A 97 -12.40 7.55 4.24
C ALA A 97 -11.67 6.79 3.11
N ILE A 98 -11.48 5.48 3.22
CA ILE A 98 -10.97 4.66 2.11
C ILE A 98 -11.92 4.81 0.91
N GLN A 99 -11.38 5.32 -0.18
CA GLN A 99 -12.05 5.53 -1.45
C GLN A 99 -11.70 4.45 -2.47
N LYS A 100 -10.46 4.00 -2.44
CA LYS A 100 -9.98 2.95 -3.32
C LYS A 100 -9.06 2.00 -2.56
N MET A 101 -9.29 0.71 -2.71
CA MET A 101 -8.35 -0.30 -2.26
C MET A 101 -8.08 -1.29 -3.39
N SER A 102 -6.79 -1.51 -3.67
CA SER A 102 -6.30 -2.59 -4.51
C SER A 102 -5.52 -3.56 -3.65
N LEU A 103 -5.85 -4.84 -3.74
CA LEU A 103 -5.18 -5.93 -3.04
C LEU A 103 -4.80 -7.01 -4.06
N SER A 104 -3.49 -7.16 -4.29
CA SER A 104 -2.92 -8.26 -5.07
C SER A 104 -2.19 -9.22 -4.14
N CYS A 105 -2.60 -10.47 -4.15
CA CYS A 105 -1.96 -11.56 -3.42
C CYS A 105 -1.91 -12.81 -4.30
N VAL A 106 -0.86 -12.90 -5.12
CA VAL A 106 -0.70 -13.96 -6.13
C VAL A 106 0.59 -14.77 -5.94
N HIS A 107 1.48 -14.33 -5.05
CA HIS A 107 2.78 -14.95 -4.80
C HIS A 107 2.84 -15.71 -3.45
N SER A 108 1.76 -15.67 -2.68
CA SER A 108 1.53 -16.53 -1.52
C SER A 108 0.65 -17.72 -1.90
N PHE A 109 1.28 -18.91 -1.95
CA PHE A 109 0.59 -20.18 -2.22
C PHE A 109 0.25 -20.94 -0.94
N THR A 110 0.31 -20.30 0.23
CA THR A 110 -0.12 -20.96 1.46
C THR A 110 -1.62 -20.95 1.55
N ASP A 111 -2.22 -22.10 1.27
CA ASP A 111 -3.64 -22.33 1.50
C ASP A 111 -3.87 -22.66 2.99
N ASP A 112 -3.88 -21.62 3.82
CA ASP A 112 -4.29 -21.73 5.20
C ASP A 112 -5.47 -20.81 5.52
N LYS A 113 -6.23 -21.18 6.54
CA LYS A 113 -7.37 -20.38 7.05
C LYS A 113 -6.94 -18.97 7.45
N PHE A 114 -5.66 -18.76 7.76
CA PHE A 114 -5.13 -17.46 8.13
C PHE A 114 -5.13 -16.50 6.94
N ARG A 115 -4.76 -16.95 5.74
CA ARG A 115 -4.85 -16.16 4.51
C ARG A 115 -6.28 -15.73 4.20
N GLU A 116 -7.21 -16.68 4.21
CA GLU A 116 -8.63 -16.41 3.97
C GLU A 116 -9.19 -15.38 4.96
N TYR A 117 -8.97 -15.60 6.26
CA TYR A 117 -9.41 -14.68 7.32
C TYR A 117 -8.78 -13.28 7.19
N SER A 118 -7.50 -13.23 6.83
CA SER A 118 -6.77 -11.96 6.66
C SER A 118 -7.35 -11.15 5.51
N VAL A 119 -7.50 -11.77 4.33
CA VAL A 119 -8.08 -11.11 3.15
C VAL A 119 -9.51 -10.66 3.42
N GLU A 120 -10.34 -11.51 4.03
CA GLU A 120 -11.72 -11.15 4.39
C GLU A 120 -11.75 -9.95 5.35
N THR A 121 -10.84 -9.92 6.34
CA THR A 121 -10.71 -8.81 7.29
C THR A 121 -10.31 -7.51 6.59
N TRP A 122 -9.37 -7.56 5.64
CA TRP A 122 -8.94 -6.37 4.91
C TRP A 122 -10.03 -5.81 4.00
N VAL A 123 -10.75 -6.70 3.31
CA VAL A 123 -11.91 -6.32 2.49
C VAL A 123 -12.96 -5.65 3.37
N ARG A 124 -13.28 -6.24 4.53
CA ARG A 124 -14.21 -5.62 5.50
C ARG A 124 -13.75 -4.26 6.01
N ALA A 125 -12.45 -4.08 6.23
CA ALA A 125 -11.91 -2.80 6.69
C ALA A 125 -12.05 -1.69 5.65
N ALA A 126 -12.00 -2.04 4.36
CA ALA A 126 -12.20 -1.08 3.26
C ALA A 126 -13.67 -0.77 2.99
N ILE A 127 -14.59 -1.67 3.34
CA ILE A 127 -16.04 -1.45 3.21
C ILE A 127 -16.44 -0.27 4.11
N GLY A 128 -16.78 0.83 3.47
CA GLY A 128 -17.13 2.08 4.14
C GLY A 128 -18.03 2.94 3.26
N PRO A 129 -18.52 4.06 3.80
CA PRO A 129 -19.43 4.96 3.09
C PRO A 129 -18.77 5.63 1.88
N HIS A 130 -17.44 5.66 1.80
CA HIS A 130 -16.70 6.37 0.74
C HIS A 130 -16.00 5.44 -0.26
N LEU A 131 -16.16 4.11 -0.13
CA LEU A 131 -15.52 3.17 -1.03
C LEU A 131 -16.14 3.26 -2.43
N HIS A 132 -15.34 3.66 -3.42
CA HIS A 132 -15.73 3.75 -4.83
C HIS A 132 -15.15 2.61 -5.67
N GLU A 133 -13.94 2.17 -5.36
CA GLU A 133 -13.24 1.17 -6.15
C GLU A 133 -12.61 0.10 -5.25
N LEU A 134 -12.96 -1.15 -5.50
CA LEU A 134 -12.27 -2.30 -4.92
C LEU A 134 -11.74 -3.20 -6.04
N GLU A 135 -10.45 -3.47 -5.98
CA GLU A 135 -9.76 -4.37 -6.89
C GLU A 135 -9.05 -5.47 -6.10
N LEU A 136 -9.37 -6.72 -6.43
CA LEU A 136 -8.85 -7.91 -5.80
C LEU A 136 -8.25 -8.81 -6.86
N THR A 137 -6.98 -9.17 -6.70
CA THR A 137 -6.32 -10.19 -7.52
C THR A 137 -5.75 -11.24 -6.58
N LEU A 138 -6.34 -12.43 -6.57
CA LEU A 138 -6.02 -13.48 -5.59
C LEU A 138 -5.57 -14.75 -6.31
N PHE A 139 -4.60 -15.47 -5.71
CA PHE A 139 -4.31 -16.84 -6.09
C PHE A 139 -5.45 -17.78 -5.65
N CYS A 140 -5.92 -18.60 -6.58
CA CYS A 140 -6.92 -19.64 -6.34
C CYS A 140 -6.32 -21.00 -6.68
N ASP A 141 -6.37 -21.91 -5.73
CA ASP A 141 -6.11 -23.33 -5.98
C ASP A 141 -7.33 -23.93 -6.70
N GLU A 142 -7.13 -24.87 -7.63
CA GLU A 142 -8.24 -25.51 -8.37
C GLU A 142 -9.11 -26.36 -7.44
N ASP A 143 -8.55 -26.86 -6.34
CA ASP A 143 -9.23 -27.70 -5.36
C ASP A 143 -9.82 -26.92 -4.18
N ALA A 144 -9.52 -25.62 -4.05
CA ALA A 144 -9.99 -24.79 -2.95
C ALA A 144 -11.34 -24.12 -3.28
N PRO A 145 -12.22 -23.92 -2.28
CA PRO A 145 -13.44 -23.18 -2.49
C PRO A 145 -13.13 -21.72 -2.88
N ASP A 146 -13.90 -21.19 -3.84
CA ASP A 146 -13.79 -19.80 -4.24
C ASP A 146 -13.92 -18.85 -3.05
N PHE A 147 -13.04 -17.84 -2.99
CA PHE A 147 -13.14 -16.77 -2.02
C PHE A 147 -14.49 -16.05 -2.17
N LYS A 148 -15.27 -16.04 -1.09
CA LYS A 148 -16.58 -15.38 -1.08
C LYS A 148 -16.43 -13.94 -0.61
N LEU A 149 -16.81 -13.01 -1.48
CA LEU A 149 -16.86 -11.60 -1.10
C LEU A 149 -17.89 -11.37 0.02
N PRO A 150 -17.57 -10.56 1.04
CA PRO A 150 -18.51 -10.23 2.10
C PRO A 150 -19.78 -9.60 1.52
N GLN A 151 -20.95 -10.06 1.95
CA GLN A 151 -22.24 -9.53 1.47
C GLN A 151 -22.41 -8.03 1.66
N ALA A 152 -21.78 -7.48 2.72
CA ALA A 152 -21.76 -6.05 3.01
C ALA A 152 -21.22 -5.20 1.85
N LEU A 153 -20.38 -5.77 0.98
CA LEU A 153 -19.82 -5.10 -0.18
C LEU A 153 -20.90 -4.75 -1.22
N PHE A 154 -21.88 -5.64 -1.41
CA PHE A 154 -23.01 -5.40 -2.31
C PHE A 154 -24.01 -4.40 -1.76
N SER A 155 -23.86 -4.00 -0.49
CA SER A 155 -24.65 -2.95 0.16
C SER A 155 -23.92 -1.60 0.21
N CYS A 156 -22.71 -1.48 -0.36
CA CYS A 156 -21.98 -0.22 -0.42
C CYS A 156 -22.68 0.77 -1.38
N PRO A 157 -23.16 1.93 -0.90
CA PRO A 157 -23.94 2.85 -1.72
C PRO A 157 -23.12 3.54 -2.81
N ASN A 158 -21.81 3.69 -2.59
CA ASN A 158 -20.93 4.46 -3.47
C ASN A 158 -19.95 3.60 -4.28
N LEU A 159 -20.08 2.26 -4.23
CA LEU A 159 -19.19 1.37 -4.98
C LEU A 159 -19.50 1.47 -6.47
N VAL A 160 -18.54 1.95 -7.25
CA VAL A 160 -18.65 2.16 -8.71
C VAL A 160 -17.96 1.03 -9.47
N SER A 161 -16.83 0.54 -8.97
CA SER A 161 -16.04 -0.50 -9.63
C SER A 161 -15.67 -1.60 -8.64
N LEU A 162 -16.04 -2.83 -8.98
CA LEU A 162 -15.58 -4.05 -8.34
C LEU A 162 -14.84 -4.90 -9.38
N ARG A 163 -13.55 -5.13 -9.17
CA ARG A 163 -12.75 -6.05 -9.99
C ARG A 163 -12.29 -7.20 -9.11
N HIS A 164 -12.59 -8.41 -9.54
CA HIS A 164 -12.10 -9.63 -8.92
C HIS A 164 -11.45 -10.48 -10.02
N ALA A 165 -10.14 -10.70 -9.89
CA ALA A 165 -9.36 -11.57 -10.73
C ALA A 165 -8.81 -12.73 -9.90
N CYS A 166 -8.81 -13.91 -10.49
CA CYS A 166 -8.35 -15.15 -9.88
C CYS A 166 -7.25 -15.72 -10.79
N THR A 167 -6.07 -15.94 -10.23
CA THR A 167 -4.92 -16.51 -10.96
C THR A 167 -4.69 -17.95 -10.51
N HIS A 168 -4.65 -18.89 -11.46
CA HIS A 168 -4.44 -20.32 -11.19
C HIS A 168 -2.96 -20.71 -11.32
N ALA A 169 -2.53 -21.79 -10.67
CA ALA A 169 -1.14 -22.27 -10.72
C ALA A 169 -0.64 -22.54 -12.15
N LEU A 170 -1.52 -23.00 -13.05
CA LEU A 170 -1.17 -23.28 -14.44
C LEU A 170 -0.66 -22.03 -15.19
N SER A 171 -1.18 -20.83 -14.90
CA SER A 171 -0.68 -19.60 -15.57
C SER A 171 0.77 -19.26 -15.19
N PHE A 172 1.22 -19.65 -14.00
CA PHE A 172 2.61 -19.43 -13.57
C PHE A 172 3.59 -20.44 -14.18
N LEU A 173 3.14 -21.68 -14.43
CA LEU A 173 3.94 -22.68 -15.12
C LEU A 173 4.15 -22.30 -16.60
N TYR A 174 3.12 -21.81 -17.30
CA TYR A 174 3.30 -21.38 -18.70
C TYR A 174 4.18 -20.14 -18.86
N THR A 175 4.28 -19.28 -17.84
CA THR A 175 5.22 -18.14 -17.85
C THR A 175 6.65 -18.51 -17.44
N THR A 176 6.87 -19.64 -16.76
CA THR A 176 8.21 -20.09 -16.34
C THR A 176 8.84 -21.12 -17.29
N PHE A 177 8.12 -21.56 -18.34
CA PHE A 177 8.62 -22.50 -19.37
C PHE A 177 9.00 -21.85 -20.72
N TRP A 178 9.30 -20.54 -20.75
CA TRP A 178 9.97 -19.91 -21.90
C TRP A 178 11.39 -19.48 -21.52
N PHE A 179 12.32 -20.43 -21.57
CA PHE A 179 13.75 -20.20 -21.83
C PHE A 179 14.30 -21.38 -22.63
#